data_AF-A0A378MY02-F1
#
_entry.id   AF-A0A378MY02-F1
#
_cell.length_a   1.000
_cell.length_b   1.000
_cell.length_c   1.000
_cell.angle_alpha   90.00
_cell.angle_beta   90.00
_cell.angle_gamma   90.00
#
_symmetry.space_group_name_H-M   'P 1'
#
loop_
_entity.id
_entity.type
_entity.pdbx_description
1 polymer ?
#
loop_
_entity_poly.entity_id
_entity_poly.type
_entity_poly.pdbx_seq_one_letter_code
_entity_poly.pdbx_strand_id
1 'polypeptide(L)'
;MASALPYLYEKNLRAFAKRLDGYVQNKQLTIRLWKDGENSYHLKGVWVDNRYILLTGNNLNPRAWRLDAENAILISDPQHQLSEKAETELNQICQHTQILTHYSDLEVLTDYPENVRKLLKKFGRVKLDKIVKMLL
;
A
#
# COMPACT_ATOMS: atom_id res chain seq x y z
N MET A 1 -1.56 20.46 -0.86
CA MET A 1 -0.61 19.39 -1.25
C MET A 1 -0.94 18.08 -0.55
N ALA A 2 -1.03 18.07 0.79
CA ALA A 2 -1.42 16.87 1.56
C ALA A 2 -2.73 16.22 1.09
N SER A 3 -3.75 17.04 0.77
CA SER A 3 -5.05 16.57 0.29
C SER A 3 -5.05 15.83 -1.06
N ALA A 4 -3.98 15.93 -1.86
CA ALA A 4 -3.89 15.26 -3.16
C ALA A 4 -3.01 14.00 -3.13
N LEU A 5 -2.28 13.75 -2.04
CA LEU A 5 -1.43 12.57 -1.88
C LEU A 5 -2.23 11.27 -1.89
N PRO A 6 -3.38 11.14 -1.19
CA PRO A 6 -4.19 9.92 -1.25
C PRO A 6 -4.57 9.55 -2.69
N TYR A 7 -5.04 10.54 -3.47
CA TYR A 7 -5.39 10.36 -4.88
C TYR A 7 -4.19 10.03 -5.78
N LEU A 8 -2.99 10.53 -5.45
CA LEU A 8 -1.77 10.14 -6.15
C LEU A 8 -1.43 8.67 -5.89
N TYR A 9 -1.54 8.22 -4.64
CA TYR A 9 -1.31 6.82 -4.27
C TYR A 9 -2.35 5.90 -4.86
N GLU A 10 -3.63 6.28 -4.84
CA GLU A 10 -4.70 5.50 -5.47
C GLU A 10 -4.51 5.40 -6.98
N LYS A 11 -4.17 6.49 -7.66
CA LYS A 11 -3.82 6.47 -9.09
C LYS A 11 -2.66 5.50 -9.37
N ASN A 12 -1.65 5.45 -8.50
CA ASN A 12 -0.53 4.52 -8.65
C ASN A 12 -0.98 3.06 -8.41
N LEU A 13 -1.80 2.82 -7.39
CA LEU A 13 -2.36 1.51 -7.09
C LEU A 13 -3.22 1.00 -8.25
N ARG A 14 -4.05 1.86 -8.83
CA ARG A 14 -4.86 1.55 -10.02
C ARG A 14 -3.99 1.15 -11.21
N ALA A 15 -2.92 1.90 -11.48
CA ALA A 15 -1.98 1.55 -12.53
C ALA A 15 -1.26 0.21 -12.26
N PHE A 16 -0.89 -0.05 -11.01
CA PHE A 16 -0.29 -1.31 -10.58
C PHE A 16 -1.25 -2.49 -10.76
N ALA A 17 -2.48 -2.38 -10.24
CA ALA A 17 -3.52 -3.40 -10.35
C ALA A 17 -3.86 -3.68 -11.82
N LYS A 18 -3.96 -2.65 -12.66
CA LYS A 18 -4.19 -2.82 -14.11
C LYS A 18 -3.05 -3.58 -14.79
N ARG A 19 -1.80 -3.28 -14.44
CA ARG A 19 -0.62 -3.95 -15.02
C ARG A 19 -0.55 -5.42 -14.63
N LEU A 20 -1.00 -5.76 -13.42
CA LEU A 20 -0.96 -7.12 -12.87
C LEU A 20 -2.33 -7.79 -12.85
N ASP A 21 -3.27 -7.32 -13.67
CA ASP A 21 -4.67 -7.77 -13.61
C ASP A 21 -4.80 -9.29 -13.80
N GLY A 22 -3.98 -9.90 -14.67
CA GLY A 22 -3.94 -11.36 -14.81
C GLY A 22 -3.67 -12.11 -13.50
N TYR A 23 -2.83 -11.55 -12.61
CA TYR A 23 -2.55 -12.12 -11.29
C TYR A 23 -3.66 -11.84 -10.26
N VAL A 24 -4.37 -10.72 -10.41
CA VAL A 24 -5.57 -10.43 -9.61
C VAL A 24 -6.67 -11.42 -9.97
N GLN A 25 -6.95 -11.60 -11.27
CA GLN A 25 -8.00 -12.49 -11.77
C GLN A 25 -7.74 -13.96 -11.45
N ASN A 26 -6.47 -14.41 -11.48
CA ASN A 26 -6.12 -15.80 -11.12
C ASN A 26 -5.82 -16.01 -9.62
N LYS A 27 -6.05 -14.98 -8.79
CA LYS A 27 -5.89 -14.98 -7.32
C LYS A 27 -4.46 -15.18 -6.80
N GLN A 28 -3.43 -15.05 -7.65
CA GLN A 28 -2.04 -15.02 -7.20
C GLN A 28 -1.66 -13.68 -6.54
N LEU A 29 -2.42 -12.62 -6.81
CA LEU A 29 -2.27 -11.31 -6.17
C LEU A 29 -3.58 -10.90 -5.49
N THR A 30 -3.53 -10.77 -4.17
CA THR A 30 -4.64 -10.18 -3.39
C THR A 30 -4.26 -8.78 -2.96
N ILE A 31 -5.08 -7.79 -3.31
CA ILE A 31 -4.94 -6.40 -2.86
C ILE A 31 -6.12 -6.11 -1.93
N ARG A 32 -5.84 -5.57 -0.74
CA ARG A 32 -6.83 -5.20 0.27
C ARG A 32 -6.78 -3.71 0.53
N LEU A 33 -7.94 -3.06 0.54
CA LEU A 33 -8.09 -1.66 0.91
C LEU A 33 -8.69 -1.58 2.30
N TRP A 34 -7.98 -0.96 3.25
CA TRP A 34 -8.47 -0.77 4.62
C TRP A 34 -9.24 0.54 4.73
N LYS A 35 -10.40 0.52 5.41
CA LYS A 35 -11.16 1.73 5.76
C LYS A 35 -12.06 1.47 6.96
N ASP A 36 -11.94 2.32 7.98
CA ASP A 36 -12.81 2.32 9.16
C ASP A 36 -13.19 3.75 9.55
N GLY A 37 -14.35 4.23 9.06
CA GLY A 37 -14.80 5.60 9.29
C GLY A 37 -13.77 6.65 8.86
N GLU A 38 -13.44 7.55 9.79
CA GLU A 38 -12.45 8.63 9.63
C GLU A 38 -11.05 8.24 10.18
N ASN A 39 -10.87 7.00 10.65
CA ASN A 39 -9.59 6.53 11.16
C ASN A 39 -8.54 6.42 10.03
N SER A 40 -7.27 6.63 10.37
CA SER A 40 -6.15 6.58 9.42
C SER A 40 -5.39 5.25 9.47
N TYR A 41 -4.72 4.89 8.38
CA TYR A 41 -3.98 3.64 8.24
C TYR A 41 -2.46 3.87 8.24
N HIS A 42 -1.72 3.14 9.08
CA HIS A 42 -0.26 3.31 9.21
C HIS A 42 0.50 2.01 9.56
N LEU A 43 -0.02 0.85 9.15
CA LEU A 43 0.63 -0.45 9.37
C LEU A 43 1.83 -0.65 8.44
N LYS A 44 2.85 -1.35 8.94
CA LYS A 44 4.00 -1.85 8.18
C LYS A 44 4.40 -3.22 8.73
N GLY A 45 4.84 -4.09 7.85
CA GLY A 45 5.32 -5.41 8.20
C GLY A 45 5.41 -6.27 6.94
N VAL A 46 6.22 -7.33 7.01
CA VAL A 46 6.35 -8.30 5.94
C VAL A 46 6.27 -9.70 6.54
N TRP A 47 5.39 -10.52 6.01
CA TRP A 47 5.27 -11.94 6.33
C TRP A 47 5.67 -12.72 5.08
N VAL A 48 6.59 -13.67 5.23
CA VAL A 48 7.05 -14.55 4.14
C VAL A 48 6.79 -15.99 4.56
N ASP A 49 5.88 -16.61 3.81
CA ASP A 49 5.30 -17.92 4.12
C ASP A 49 4.85 -17.97 5.60
N ASN A 50 4.92 -19.14 6.22
CA ASN A 50 4.69 -19.30 7.65
C ASN A 50 6.01 -19.35 8.43
N ARG A 51 7.05 -18.65 7.94
CA ARG A 51 8.43 -18.80 8.43
C ARG A 51 9.09 -17.52 8.90
N TYR A 52 8.90 -16.41 8.18
CA TYR A 52 9.56 -15.16 8.52
C TYR A 52 8.56 -14.05 8.75
N ILE A 53 8.79 -13.28 9.82
CA ILE A 53 8.03 -12.08 10.14
C ILE A 53 9.02 -10.94 10.34
N LEU A 54 8.89 -9.88 9.55
CA LEU A 54 9.69 -8.67 9.66
C LEU A 54 8.87 -7.58 10.33
N LEU A 55 9.22 -7.26 11.57
CA LEU A 55 8.69 -6.11 12.30
C LEU A 55 9.61 -4.92 12.04
N THR A 56 9.12 -3.88 11.39
CA THR A 56 9.94 -2.73 10.98
C THR A 56 9.15 -1.43 10.96
N GLY A 57 9.82 -0.31 11.22
CA GLY A 57 9.30 1.03 10.98
C GLY A 57 9.35 1.47 9.52
N ASN A 58 10.02 0.69 8.66
CA ASN A 58 10.26 1.03 7.27
C ASN A 58 8.96 1.13 6.48
N ASN A 59 8.72 2.28 5.84
CA ASN A 59 7.52 2.56 5.05
C ASN A 59 7.47 1.84 3.69
N LEU A 60 8.49 1.05 3.36
CA LEU A 60 8.66 0.36 2.08
C LEU A 60 8.54 1.32 0.88
N ASN A 61 9.10 2.53 1.03
CA ASN A 61 9.12 3.58 0.01
C ASN A 61 10.56 3.99 -0.35
N PRO A 62 10.80 4.60 -1.53
CA PRO A 62 12.15 4.99 -1.98
C PRO A 62 12.94 5.86 -0.99
N ARG A 63 12.24 6.62 -0.14
CA ARG A 63 12.83 7.46 0.89
C ARG A 63 13.50 6.61 1.99
N ALA A 64 12.80 5.59 2.50
CA ALA A 64 13.34 4.64 3.47
C ALA A 64 14.58 3.88 2.96
N TRP A 65 14.66 3.62 1.65
CA TRP A 65 15.85 2.99 1.04
C TRP A 65 17.06 3.92 0.84
N ARG A 66 16.88 5.24 0.91
CA ARG A 66 17.91 6.20 0.46
C ARG A 66 18.33 7.21 1.51
N LEU A 67 17.44 7.59 2.41
CA LEU A 67 17.60 8.78 3.24
C LEU A 67 17.35 8.52 4.72
N ASP A 68 16.32 7.73 5.05
CA ASP A 68 15.93 7.54 6.44
C ASP A 68 16.78 6.46 7.11
N ALA A 69 17.02 6.64 8.41
CA ALA A 69 17.60 5.60 9.25
C ALA A 69 16.49 4.62 9.65
N GLU A 70 16.70 3.34 9.36
CA GLU A 70 15.69 2.30 9.53
C GLU A 70 16.23 1.17 10.41
N ASN A 71 15.34 0.51 11.14
CA ASN A 71 15.64 -0.70 11.88
C ASN A 71 14.54 -1.75 11.67
N ALA A 72 14.88 -3.01 11.98
CA ALA A 72 13.93 -4.10 11.91
C ALA A 72 14.30 -5.23 12.87
N ILE A 73 13.28 -6.00 13.27
CA ILE A 73 13.43 -7.29 13.92
C ILE A 73 12.93 -8.34 12.94
N LEU A 74 13.82 -9.25 12.54
CA LEU A 74 13.46 -10.41 11.73
C LEU A 74 13.26 -11.61 12.65
N ILE A 75 12.03 -12.10 12.71
CA ILE A 75 11.68 -13.33 13.40
C ILE A 75 11.79 -14.48 12.38
N SER A 76 12.55 -15.52 12.73
CA SER A 76 12.58 -16.79 12.01
C SER A 76 11.89 -17.84 12.87
N ASP A 77 10.79 -18.40 12.40
CA ASP A 77 9.98 -19.39 13.10
C ASP A 77 9.93 -20.75 12.35
N PRO A 78 11.02 -21.54 12.37
CA PRO A 78 11.08 -22.84 11.69
C PRO A 78 10.04 -23.84 12.19
N GLN A 79 9.70 -23.76 13.47
CA GLN A 79 8.84 -24.72 14.16
C GLN A 79 7.41 -24.21 14.31
N HIS A 80 7.07 -23.09 13.65
CA HIS A 80 5.72 -22.53 13.61
C HIS A 80 5.14 -22.17 15.00
N GLN A 81 6.00 -21.89 15.98
CA GLN A 81 5.61 -21.61 17.37
C GLN A 81 4.81 -20.32 17.54
N LEU A 82 4.92 -19.38 16.60
CA LEU A 82 4.22 -18.10 16.62
C LEU A 82 3.08 -18.02 15.60
N SER A 83 2.81 -19.09 14.85
CA SER A 83 1.85 -19.07 13.75
C SER A 83 0.45 -18.63 14.18
N GLU A 84 -0.06 -19.14 15.30
CA GLU A 84 -1.39 -18.77 15.81
C GLU A 84 -1.47 -17.27 16.17
N LYS A 85 -0.40 -16.71 16.74
CA LYS A 85 -0.33 -15.29 17.08
C LYS A 85 -0.26 -14.44 15.81
N ALA A 86 0.54 -14.84 14.82
CA ALA A 86 0.65 -14.16 13.54
C ALA A 86 -0.66 -14.19 12.77
N GLU A 87 -1.34 -15.33 12.73
CA GLU A 87 -2.66 -15.48 12.08
C GLU A 87 -3.72 -14.60 12.77
N THR A 88 -3.73 -14.59 14.10
CA THR A 88 -4.63 -13.71 14.87
C THR A 88 -4.41 -12.24 14.50
N GLU A 89 -3.16 -11.78 14.46
CA GLU A 89 -2.83 -10.41 14.08
C GLU A 89 -3.25 -10.11 12.63
N LEU A 90 -2.93 -10.98 11.68
CA LEU A 90 -3.29 -10.81 10.26
C LEU A 90 -4.81 -10.78 10.06
N ASN A 91 -5.56 -11.61 10.79
CA ASN A 91 -7.02 -11.61 10.76
C ASN A 91 -7.60 -10.29 11.29
N GLN A 92 -7.04 -9.74 12.37
CA GLN A 92 -7.43 -8.42 12.88
C GLN A 92 -7.11 -7.30 11.90
N ILE A 93 -5.91 -7.32 11.28
CA ILE A 93 -5.54 -6.36 10.23
C ILE A 93 -6.54 -6.41 9.06
N CYS A 94 -7.03 -7.59 8.71
CA CYS A 94 -7.97 -7.79 7.62
C CYS A 94 -9.42 -7.41 7.93
N GLN A 95 -9.80 -7.17 9.20
CA GLN A 95 -11.18 -6.99 9.63
C GLN A 95 -11.90 -5.85 8.89
N HIS A 96 -11.25 -4.70 8.73
CA HIS A 96 -11.82 -3.52 8.06
C HIS A 96 -11.31 -3.37 6.63
N THR A 97 -11.02 -4.49 5.96
CA THR A 97 -10.50 -4.48 4.59
C THR A 97 -11.52 -4.97 3.57
N GLN A 98 -11.47 -4.40 2.37
CA GLN A 98 -12.17 -4.89 1.20
C GLN A 98 -11.15 -5.41 0.17
N ILE A 99 -11.44 -6.57 -0.42
CA ILE A 99 -10.60 -7.11 -1.49
C ILE A 99 -10.90 -6.35 -2.78
N LEU A 100 -9.86 -5.83 -3.43
CA LEU A 100 -9.96 -5.22 -4.74
C LEU A 100 -10.11 -6.32 -5.81
N THR A 101 -11.25 -6.41 -6.47
CA THR A 101 -11.55 -7.49 -7.42
C THR A 101 -11.10 -7.18 -8.84
N HIS A 102 -11.18 -5.90 -9.22
CA HIS A 102 -10.72 -5.44 -10.52
C HIS A 102 -10.17 -4.02 -10.40
N TYR A 103 -9.20 -3.67 -11.24
CA TYR A 103 -8.59 -2.34 -11.16
C TYR A 103 -9.63 -1.22 -11.29
N SER A 104 -10.72 -1.42 -12.06
CA SER A 104 -11.84 -0.47 -12.24
C SER A 104 -12.62 -0.10 -10.99
N ASP A 105 -12.48 -0.85 -9.90
CA ASP A 105 -13.12 -0.52 -8.63
C ASP A 105 -12.45 0.72 -7.98
N LEU A 106 -11.26 1.09 -8.46
CA LEU A 106 -10.58 2.34 -8.12
C LEU A 106 -10.96 3.45 -9.10
N GLU A 107 -11.20 4.63 -8.56
CA GLU A 107 -11.54 5.85 -9.29
C GLU A 107 -10.49 6.25 -10.33
N VAL A 108 -10.94 6.96 -11.38
CA VAL A 108 -10.06 7.59 -12.36
C VAL A 108 -9.93 9.09 -12.12
N LEU A 109 -8.96 9.70 -12.80
CA LEU A 109 -8.69 11.14 -12.71
C LEU A 109 -9.91 12.04 -12.97
N THR A 110 -10.89 11.56 -13.76
CA THR A 110 -12.14 12.26 -14.05
C THR A 110 -13.17 12.20 -12.92
N ASP A 111 -13.02 11.26 -11.99
CA ASP A 111 -13.93 11.09 -10.84
C ASP A 111 -13.47 11.96 -9.67
N TYR A 112 -12.15 12.24 -9.60
CA TYR A 112 -11.56 13.07 -8.55
C TYR A 112 -12.10 14.51 -8.54
N PRO A 113 -12.18 15.15 -7.35
CA PRO A 113 -12.52 16.56 -7.20
C PRO A 113 -11.70 17.47 -8.12
N GLU A 114 -12.32 18.54 -8.64
CA GLU A 114 -11.71 19.39 -9.67
C GLU A 114 -10.37 20.02 -9.22
N ASN A 115 -10.30 20.45 -7.96
CA ASN A 115 -9.09 21.00 -7.34
C ASN A 115 -7.95 19.96 -7.31
N VAL A 116 -8.25 18.71 -6.94
CA VAL A 116 -7.29 17.59 -6.93
C VAL A 116 -6.82 17.29 -8.35
N ARG A 117 -7.76 17.20 -9.30
CA ARG A 117 -7.47 16.93 -10.72
C ARG A 117 -6.53 17.96 -11.32
N LYS A 118 -6.79 19.25 -11.09
CA LYS A 118 -5.93 20.36 -11.55
C LYS A 118 -4.52 20.25 -10.97
N LEU A 119 -4.39 19.88 -9.70
CA LEU A 119 -3.10 19.72 -9.04
C LEU A 119 -2.31 18.52 -9.59
N LEU A 120 -2.94 17.35 -9.71
CA LEU A 120 -2.30 16.14 -10.24
C LEU A 120 -1.85 16.32 -11.70
N LYS A 121 -2.63 17.02 -12.53
CA LYS A 121 -2.24 17.36 -13.91
C LYS A 121 -1.00 18.26 -13.95
N LYS A 122 -0.89 19.23 -13.02
CA LYS A 122 0.29 20.08 -12.91
C LYS A 122 1.53 19.26 -12.53
N PHE A 123 1.43 18.35 -11.56
CA PHE A 123 2.56 17.50 -11.15
C PHE A 123 3.10 16.62 -12.29
N GLY A 124 2.21 16.00 -13.07
CA GLY A 124 2.62 15.17 -14.21
C GLY A 124 3.35 15.96 -15.30
N ARG A 125 2.96 17.23 -15.54
CA ARG A 125 3.60 18.07 -16.56
C ARG A 125 5.05 18.42 -16.23
N VAL A 126 5.38 18.57 -14.94
CA VAL A 126 6.71 19.00 -14.49
C VAL A 126 7.53 17.84 -13.87
N LYS A 127 7.09 16.58 -14.03
CA LYS A 127 7.71 15.38 -13.45
C LYS A 127 7.89 15.44 -11.92
N LEU A 128 7.13 16.29 -11.24
CA LEU A 128 7.13 16.40 -9.77
C LEU A 128 6.53 15.16 -9.12
N ASP A 129 5.71 14.40 -9.84
CA ASP A 129 5.19 13.12 -9.38
C ASP A 129 6.30 12.12 -9.03
N LYS A 130 7.38 12.09 -9.82
CA LYS A 130 8.55 11.24 -9.53
C LYS A 130 9.32 11.71 -8.30
N ILE A 131 9.44 13.03 -8.11
CA ILE A 131 10.11 13.62 -6.95
C ILE A 131 9.30 13.35 -5.68
N VAL A 132 7.99 13.55 -5.73
CA VAL A 132 7.08 13.24 -4.62
C VAL A 132 7.22 11.77 -4.22
N LYS A 133 7.18 10.83 -5.18
CA LYS A 133 7.39 9.39 -4.90
C LYS A 133 8.76 9.06 -4.31
N MET A 134 9.77 9.89 -4.55
CA MET A 134 11.12 9.68 -4.04
C MET A 134 11.31 10.20 -2.62
N LEU A 135 10.52 11.20 -2.22
CA LEU A 135 10.70 11.95 -0.98
C LEU A 135 9.59 11.72 0.05
N LEU A 136 8.44 11.20 -0.38
CA LEU A 136 7.22 10.93 0.39
C LEU A 136 6.74 9.51 0.04
#